data_AF-A0A3N8AT44-F1
#
_entry.id   AF-A0A3N8AT44-F1
#
_cell.length_a   1.000
_cell.length_b   1.000
_cell.length_c   1.000
_cell.angle_alpha   90.00
_cell.angle_beta   90.00
_cell.angle_gamma   90.00
#
_symmetry.space_group_name_H-M   'P 1'
#
loop_
_entity.id
_entity.type
_entity.pdbx_description
1 polymer ?
#
loop_
_entity_poly.entity_id
_entity_poly.type
_entity_poly.pdbx_seq_one_letter_code
_entity_poly.pdbx_strand_id
1 'polypeptide(L)'
;MWRRVLSLAVALGVSMAWSDVARADDWGCQVRLCLSNPGGPEQYTECVPPIERLWATLRDGDPVPTCDLATTGTLNGAASNNAHATHYPTTSAGHLLQQVVRPAEGNR
;
A
#
# COMPACT_ATOMS: atom_id res chain seq x y z
N MET A 1 -15.42 -0.39 -43.36
CA MET A 1 -15.44 -1.45 -42.33
C MET A 1 -14.04 -1.76 -41.79
N TRP A 2 -13.05 -2.03 -42.65
CA TRP A 2 -11.69 -2.41 -42.23
C TRP A 2 -10.99 -1.44 -41.27
N ARG A 3 -11.15 -0.13 -41.50
CA ARG A 3 -10.59 0.94 -40.66
C ARG A 3 -11.10 0.89 -39.21
N ARG A 4 -12.34 0.48 -38.99
CA ARG A 4 -12.93 0.34 -37.64
C ARG A 4 -12.48 -0.93 -36.93
N VAL A 5 -12.26 -2.00 -37.68
CA VAL A 5 -11.69 -3.26 -37.15
C VAL A 5 -10.25 -3.04 -36.69
N LEU A 6 -9.45 -2.31 -37.47
CA LEU A 6 -8.07 -1.94 -37.10
C LEU A 6 -8.03 -1.06 -35.84
N SER A 7 -8.92 -0.06 -35.73
CA SER A 7 -8.99 0.79 -34.54
C SER A 7 -9.38 0.02 -33.27
N LEU A 8 -10.33 -0.92 -33.38
CA LEU A 8 -10.75 -1.75 -32.25
C LEU A 8 -9.65 -2.73 -31.81
N ALA A 9 -8.94 -3.33 -32.77
CA ALA A 9 -7.83 -4.23 -32.47
C ALA A 9 -6.66 -3.51 -31.77
N VAL A 10 -6.32 -2.30 -32.22
CA VAL A 10 -5.29 -1.46 -31.56
C VAL A 10 -5.74 -1.05 -30.16
N ALA A 11 -7.00 -0.62 -29.99
CA ALA A 11 -7.51 -0.22 -28.68
C ALA A 11 -7.47 -1.36 -27.65
N LEU A 12 -7.85 -2.58 -28.06
CA LEU A 12 -7.82 -3.76 -27.18
C LEU A 12 -6.40 -4.24 -26.86
N GLY A 13 -5.45 -4.09 -27.78
CA GLY A 13 -4.04 -4.46 -27.56
C GLY A 13 -3.32 -3.54 -26.58
N VAL A 14 -3.66 -2.25 -26.56
CA VAL A 14 -3.03 -1.26 -25.67
C VAL A 14 -3.46 -1.44 -24.20
N SER A 15 -4.64 -2.00 -23.93
CA SER A 15 -5.14 -2.22 -22.56
C SER A 15 -4.41 -3.31 -21.77
N MET A 16 -3.62 -4.17 -22.42
CA MET A 16 -2.85 -5.24 -21.74
C MET A 16 -1.41 -4.83 -21.40
N ALA A 17 -0.98 -3.63 -21.80
CA ALA A 17 0.43 -3.24 -21.75
C ALA A 17 0.86 -2.48 -20.49
N TRP A 18 -0.06 -2.15 -19.58
CA TRP A 18 0.29 -1.36 -18.38
C TRP A 18 -0.09 -2.08 -17.10
N SER A 19 0.71 -3.07 -16.75
CA SER A 19 1.03 -3.26 -15.35
C SER A 19 2.25 -2.40 -15.09
N ASP A 20 2.04 -1.16 -14.64
CA ASP A 20 3.06 -0.44 -13.88
C ASP A 20 3.41 -1.36 -12.71
N VAL A 21 4.50 -2.11 -12.83
CA VAL A 21 5.17 -2.65 -11.66
C VAL A 21 5.76 -1.41 -11.00
N ALA A 22 4.93 -0.70 -10.23
CA ALA A 22 5.38 0.22 -9.23
C ALA A 22 6.29 -0.61 -8.32
N ARG A 23 7.60 -0.48 -8.53
CA ARG A 23 8.62 -1.00 -7.62
C ARG A 23 8.48 -0.13 -6.38
N ALA A 24 7.52 -0.45 -5.51
CA ALA A 24 7.52 0.10 -4.18
C ALA A 24 8.84 -0.36 -3.56
N ASP A 25 9.78 0.55 -3.37
CA ASP A 25 11.04 0.19 -2.73
C ASP A 25 10.71 -0.39 -1.35
N ASP A 26 10.98 -1.67 -1.14
CA ASP A 26 10.67 -2.40 0.10
C ASP A 26 11.41 -1.83 1.32
N TRP A 27 12.33 -0.89 1.11
CA TRP A 27 13.14 -0.27 2.15
C TRP A 27 12.30 0.39 3.24
N GLY A 28 11.19 1.06 2.89
CA GLY A 28 10.31 1.69 3.88
C GLY A 28 9.59 0.66 4.74
N CYS A 29 9.27 -0.50 4.17
CA CYS A 29 8.66 -1.60 4.90
C CYS A 29 9.67 -2.27 5.82
N GLN A 30 10.91 -2.43 5.36
CA GLN A 30 12.02 -2.92 6.18
C GLN A 30 12.30 -1.99 7.36
N VAL A 31 12.33 -0.67 7.14
CA VAL A 31 12.49 0.33 8.22
C VAL A 31 11.38 0.20 9.28
N ARG A 32 10.11 0.12 8.87
CA ARG A 32 9.00 -0.05 9.84
C ARG A 32 9.12 -1.34 10.65
N LEU A 33 9.51 -2.44 10.00
CA LEU A 33 9.72 -3.70 10.68
C LEU A 33 10.86 -3.61 11.69
N CYS A 34 11.99 -3.02 11.31
CA CYS A 34 13.16 -2.87 12.18
C CYS A 34 12.88 -1.95 13.38
N LEU A 35 12.19 -0.81 13.18
CA LEU A 35 11.77 0.08 14.27
C LEU A 35 10.84 -0.59 15.28
N SER A 36 10.13 -1.64 14.89
CA SER A 36 9.21 -2.38 15.77
C SER A 36 9.93 -3.35 16.71
N ASN A 37 11.25 -3.50 16.58
CA ASN A 37 12.03 -4.40 17.44
C ASN A 37 12.20 -3.83 18.86
N PRO A 38 11.70 -4.49 19.93
CA PRO A 38 11.82 -4.01 21.30
C PRO A 38 13.27 -3.93 21.81
N GLY A 39 14.21 -4.68 21.24
CA GLY A 39 15.63 -4.59 21.57
C GLY A 39 16.39 -3.48 20.85
N GLY A 40 15.69 -2.65 20.07
CA GLY A 40 16.24 -1.52 19.33
C GLY A 40 16.32 -1.76 17.81
N PRO A 41 16.30 -0.69 17.01
CA PRO A 41 16.13 -0.79 15.57
C PRO A 41 17.32 -1.43 14.86
N GLU A 42 18.49 -1.50 15.49
CA GLU A 42 19.74 -2.01 14.88
C GLU A 42 20.26 -3.30 15.55
N GLN A 43 19.49 -3.93 16.44
CA GLN A 43 19.92 -5.14 17.15
C GLN A 43 20.32 -6.29 16.19
N TYR A 44 19.62 -6.39 15.06
CA TYR A 44 19.91 -7.37 14.01
C TYR A 44 20.70 -6.71 12.90
N THR A 45 21.73 -7.39 12.40
CA THR A 45 22.62 -6.87 11.35
C THR A 45 21.88 -6.51 10.06
N GLU A 46 20.80 -7.22 9.74
CA GLU A 46 19.92 -6.91 8.60
C GLU A 46 19.22 -5.54 8.74
N CYS A 47 19.05 -5.05 9.97
CA CYS A 47 18.42 -3.77 10.24
C CYS A 47 19.40 -2.60 10.32
N VAL A 48 20.71 -2.84 10.37
CA VAL A 48 21.71 -1.75 10.46
C VAL A 48 21.69 -0.86 9.21
N PRO A 49 21.87 -1.39 7.98
CA PRO A 49 21.88 -0.55 6.78
C PRO A 49 20.60 0.28 6.53
N PRO A 50 19.37 -0.28 6.64
CA PRO A 50 18.15 0.51 6.38
C PRO A 50 17.90 1.58 7.45
N ILE A 51 18.30 1.35 8.71
CA ILE A 51 18.12 2.32 9.80
C ILE A 51 19.18 3.42 9.72
N GLU A 52 20.43 3.11 9.38
CA GLU A 52 21.45 4.14 9.12
C GLU A 52 21.03 5.05 7.95
N ARG A 53 20.45 4.47 6.90
CA ARG A 53 19.87 5.24 5.79
C ARG A 53 18.74 6.14 6.24
N LEU A 54 17.83 5.64 7.09
CA LEU A 54 16.77 6.45 7.68
C LEU A 54 17.35 7.65 8.46
N TRP A 55 18.37 7.45 9.30
CA TRP A 55 18.95 8.55 10.06
C TRP A 55 19.60 9.60 9.17
N ALA A 56 20.24 9.19 8.08
CA ALA A 56 20.81 10.11 7.10
C ALA A 56 19.72 10.99 6.46
N THR A 57 18.65 10.38 5.92
CA THR A 57 17.58 11.13 5.25
C THR A 57 16.83 12.04 6.22
N LEU A 58 16.58 11.59 7.46
CA LEU A 58 15.94 12.43 8.48
C LEU A 58 16.79 13.65 8.86
N ARG A 59 18.13 13.55 8.84
CA ARG A 59 19.02 14.71 9.07
C ARG A 59 18.95 15.72 7.93
N ASP A 60 18.71 15.25 6.72
CA ASP A 60 18.53 16.09 5.53
C ASP A 60 17.12 16.72 5.47
N GLY A 61 16.23 16.35 6.40
CA GLY A 61 14.87 16.87 6.51
C GLY A 61 13.84 16.10 5.68
N ASP A 62 14.23 14.97 5.11
CA ASP A 62 13.31 14.11 4.38
C ASP A 62 12.26 13.49 5.32
N PRO A 63 11.05 13.21 4.82
CA PRO A 63 10.05 12.49 5.60
C PRO A 63 10.46 11.04 5.86
N VAL A 64 9.88 10.43 6.90
CA VAL A 64 9.95 8.98 7.14
C VAL A 64 9.43 8.24 5.91
N PRO A 65 10.11 7.17 5.44
CA PRO A 65 9.70 6.46 4.23
C PRO A 65 8.29 5.89 4.32
N THR A 66 7.58 5.97 3.20
CA THR A 66 6.34 5.24 3.02
C THR A 66 6.64 3.76 2.81
N CYS A 67 5.69 2.94 3.22
CA CYS A 67 5.70 1.51 2.94
C CYS A 67 4.35 1.19 2.34
N ASP A 68 4.33 1.07 1.03
CA ASP A 68 3.17 0.70 0.25
C ASP A 68 3.08 -0.82 0.26
N LEU A 69 2.64 -1.38 1.38
CA LEU A 69 2.16 -2.75 1.41
C LEU A 69 0.96 -2.80 0.46
N ALA A 70 1.19 -3.16 -0.80
CA ALA A 70 0.10 -3.41 -1.74
C ALA A 70 -0.83 -4.42 -1.08
N THR A 71 -2.02 -3.92 -0.73
CA THR A 71 -3.08 -4.61 -0.01
C THR A 71 -3.35 -5.97 -0.64
N THR A 72 -2.62 -6.99 -0.20
CA THR A 72 -2.94 -8.38 -0.48
C THR A 72 -3.84 -8.82 0.66
N GLY A 73 -5.11 -8.42 0.57
CA GLY A 73 -6.22 -8.93 1.37
C GLY A 73 -6.10 -8.75 2.89
N THR A 74 -6.70 -7.68 3.40
CA THR A 74 -7.30 -7.70 4.75
C THR A 74 -6.32 -7.86 5.93
N LEU A 75 -5.50 -6.83 6.18
CA LEU A 75 -4.96 -6.63 7.53
C LEU A 75 -5.38 -5.26 8.02
N ASN A 76 -6.35 -5.29 8.94
CA ASN A 76 -6.83 -4.16 9.71
C ASN A 76 -5.64 -3.58 10.50
N GLY A 77 -5.12 -2.44 10.04
CA GLY A 77 -3.96 -1.81 10.65
C GLY A 77 -3.41 -0.67 9.81
N ALA A 78 -4.27 0.17 9.23
CA ALA A 78 -3.83 1.40 8.61
C ALA A 78 -3.39 2.39 9.71
N ALA A 79 -2.11 2.37 10.06
CA ALA A 79 -1.45 3.52 10.66
C ALA A 79 -1.42 4.62 9.60
N SER A 80 -2.50 5.40 9.52
CA SER A 80 -2.66 6.55 8.64
C SER A 80 -1.79 7.70 9.11
N ASN A 81 -0.73 8.00 8.38
CA ASN A 81 -0.12 9.32 8.39
C ASN A 81 -0.45 9.96 7.03
N ASN A 82 -1.57 10.69 7.00
CA ASN A 82 -1.99 11.61 5.94
C ASN A 82 -1.84 11.10 4.49
N ALA A 83 -2.60 10.08 4.12
CA ALA A 83 -2.98 9.88 2.73
C ALA A 83 -4.40 10.41 2.54
N HIS A 84 -4.55 11.39 1.64
CA HIS A 84 -5.84 11.83 1.16
C HIS A 84 -6.55 10.59 0.57
N ALA A 85 -7.52 10.04 1.30
CA ALA A 85 -8.22 8.84 0.88
C ALA A 85 -9.05 9.15 -0.36
N THR A 86 -8.48 8.87 -1.54
CA THR A 86 -9.25 8.80 -2.78
C THR A 86 -10.26 7.67 -2.60
N HIS A 87 -11.53 8.05 -2.53
CA HIS A 87 -12.68 7.17 -2.57
C HIS A 87 -12.48 6.06 -3.62
N TYR A 88 -12.40 4.80 -3.19
CA TYR A 88 -12.67 3.69 -4.09
C TYR A 88 -14.20 3.59 -4.26
N PRO A 89 -14.73 3.48 -5.50
CA PRO A 89 -16.16 3.36 -5.71
C PRO A 89 -16.64 2.02 -5.15
N THR A 90 -17.42 2.08 -4.08
CA THR A 90 -18.15 0.92 -3.55
C THR A 90 -19.09 0.42 -4.64
N THR A 91 -18.71 -0.67 -5.31
CA THR A 91 -19.62 -1.36 -6.23
C THR A 91 -20.80 -1.92 -5.42
N SER A 92 -21.98 -1.95 -6.04
CA SER A 92 -23.26 -2.34 -5.43
C SER A 92 -23.26 -3.72 -4.73
N ALA A 93 -22.27 -4.58 -5.01
CA ALA A 93 -22.07 -5.85 -4.32
C ALA A 93 -21.66 -5.67 -2.84
N GLY A 94 -21.02 -4.55 -2.47
CA GLY A 94 -20.58 -4.27 -1.09
C GLY A 94 -21.69 -3.90 -0.11
N HIS A 95 -22.88 -3.53 -0.60
CA HIS A 95 -23.99 -3.10 0.26
C HIS A 95 -24.74 -4.28 0.92
N LEU A 96 -24.79 -5.43 0.25
CA LEU A 96 -25.53 -6.60 0.73
C LEU A 96 -24.79 -7.33 1.87
N LEU A 97 -23.46 -7.23 1.91
CA LEU A 97 -22.63 -7.83 2.96
C LEU A 97 -22.59 -7.00 4.26
N GLN A 98 -22.76 -5.68 4.18
CA GLN A 98 -22.77 -4.81 5.37
C GLN A 98 -24.03 -4.97 6.24
N GLN A 99 -25.11 -5.54 5.70
CA GLN A 99 -26.34 -5.77 6.46
C GLN A 99 -26.24 -6.97 7.42
N VAL A 100 -25.27 -7.86 7.24
CA VAL A 100 -25.10 -9.06 8.09
C VAL A 100 -24.32 -8.76 9.37
N VAL A 101 -23.46 -7.74 9.36
CA VAL A 101 -22.70 -7.32 10.55
C VAL A 101 -23.50 -6.26 11.29
N ARG A 102 -24.59 -6.65 11.95
CA ARG A 102 -25.13 -5.82 13.03
C ARG A 102 -24.14 -5.91 14.20
N PRO A 103 -23.61 -4.78 14.72
CA PRO A 103 -22.85 -4.85 15.96
C PRO A 103 -23.83 -5.12 17.10
N ALA A 104 -23.62 -6.23 17.81
CA ALA A 104 -24.20 -6.39 19.14
C ALA A 104 -23.46 -5.40 20.06
N GLU A 105 -24.14 -4.32 20.46
CA GLU A 105 -23.65 -3.44 21.53
C GLU A 105 -23.62 -4.23 22.84
N GLY A 106 -22.42 -4.63 23.26
CA GLY A 106 -22.16 -5.27 24.54
C GLY A 106 -21.63 -4.25 25.55
N ASN A 107 -22.49 -3.88 26.50
CA ASN A 107 -22.21 -3.05 27.67
C ASN A 107 -21.05 -3.58 28.55
N ARG A 108 -20.10 -2.70 28.88
CA ARG A 108 -19.44 -2.60 30.19
C ARG A 108 -18.69 -1.28 30.34
#